data_AF-A0A7S1NSA2-F1
#
_entry.id   AF-A0A7S1NSA2-F1
#
_cell.length_a   1.000
_cell.length_b   1.000
_cell.length_c   1.000
_cell.angle_alpha   90.00
_cell.angle_beta   90.00
_cell.angle_gamma   90.00
#
_symmetry.space_group_name_H-M   'P 1'
#
loop_
_entity.id
_entity.type
_entity.pdbx_description
1 polymer ?
#
loop_
_entity_poly.entity_id
_entity_poly.type
_entity_poly.pdbx_seq_one_letter_code
_entity_poly.pdbx_strand_id
1 'polypeptide(L)'
;LRLEDPYMESPCTTGWSRWSRTAGACPSPTALDGTTLATISAALGQSGDPNPYIRDIHLTGENCFDSGFNTVGAQVEVDGECFQHVHPQHYSVRDFSRWVLVHDGNDAAAAANRPNPIAKWAAQGLTYLHFPDHHPVSRFASRKRYIPEVGRYGD
;
A
#
# COMPACT_ATOMS: atom_id res chain seq x y z
N LEU A 1 2.76 -0.31 5.88
CA LEU A 1 2.08 -1.63 5.92
C LEU A 1 3.00 -2.63 5.22
N ARG A 2 3.37 -3.72 5.91
CA ARG A 2 4.15 -4.81 5.34
C ARG A 2 3.27 -5.58 4.33
N LEU A 3 3.85 -6.05 3.23
CA LEU A 3 3.21 -7.03 2.36
C LEU A 3 3.12 -8.35 3.13
N GLU A 4 1.90 -8.83 3.39
CA GLU A 4 1.62 -10.06 4.15
C GLU A 4 0.52 -10.83 3.44
N ASP A 5 0.60 -12.16 3.42
CA ASP A 5 -0.47 -13.00 2.88
C ASP A 5 -1.81 -12.73 3.61
N PRO A 6 -2.94 -12.72 2.89
CA PRO A 6 -3.11 -12.92 1.44
C PRO A 6 -2.99 -11.64 0.60
N TYR A 7 -2.54 -10.53 1.18
CA TYR A 7 -2.49 -9.20 0.54
C TYR A 7 -1.16 -8.92 -0.19
N MET A 8 -0.33 -9.95 -0.33
CA MET A 8 0.79 -9.99 -1.26
C MET A 8 0.28 -10.25 -2.67
N GLU A 9 -0.56 -9.35 -3.17
CA GLU A 9 -1.12 -9.49 -4.52
C GLU A 9 -0.02 -9.17 -5.53
N SER A 10 0.26 -10.10 -6.44
CA SER A 10 1.21 -9.84 -7.52
C SER A 10 0.68 -8.71 -8.42
N PRO A 11 1.55 -7.77 -8.85
CA PRO A 11 1.17 -6.72 -9.79
C PRO A 11 0.81 -7.28 -11.16
N CYS A 12 1.21 -8.52 -11.46
CA CYS A 12 0.96 -9.24 -12.70
C CYS A 12 -0.41 -9.94 -12.76
N THR A 13 -1.29 -9.64 -11.80
CA THR A 13 -2.71 -10.02 -11.87
C THR A 13 -3.49 -8.97 -12.66
N THR A 14 -4.66 -9.34 -13.19
CA THR A 14 -5.55 -8.37 -13.84
C THR A 14 -6.04 -7.35 -12.82
N GLY A 15 -5.75 -6.06 -13.04
CA GLY A 15 -6.22 -4.97 -12.19
C GLY A 15 -5.16 -3.91 -11.91
N TRP A 16 -5.43 -3.12 -10.88
CA TRP A 16 -4.55 -2.03 -10.44
C TRP A 16 -3.49 -2.54 -9.46
N SER A 17 -2.25 -2.12 -9.67
CA SER A 17 -1.16 -2.28 -8.73
C SER A 17 -0.56 -0.92 -8.37
N ARG A 18 0.04 -0.83 -7.18
CA ARG A 18 0.64 0.41 -6.66
C ARG A 18 2.14 0.28 -6.54
N TRP A 19 2.84 1.31 -7.00
CA TRP A 19 4.29 1.37 -6.98
C TRP A 19 4.76 2.60 -6.22
N SER A 20 5.61 2.42 -5.22
CA SER A 20 6.31 3.54 -4.56
C SER A 20 7.41 4.05 -5.48
N ARG A 21 7.48 5.37 -5.64
CA ARG A 21 8.40 6.06 -6.54
C ARG A 21 9.53 6.71 -5.76
N THR A 22 10.77 6.51 -6.19
CA THR A 22 11.96 7.19 -5.66
C THR A 22 12.83 7.67 -6.82
N ALA A 23 13.39 8.87 -6.73
CA ALA A 23 14.31 9.36 -7.75
C ALA A 23 15.63 8.57 -7.74
N GLY A 24 16.18 8.30 -8.93
CA GLY A 24 17.43 7.58 -9.12
C GLY A 24 17.24 6.08 -9.33
N ALA A 25 18.38 5.38 -9.41
CA ALA A 25 18.42 3.95 -9.66
C ALA A 25 17.83 3.13 -8.51
N CYS A 26 17.29 1.96 -8.82
CA CYS A 26 16.84 1.04 -7.77
C CYS A 26 18.03 0.47 -6.99
N PRO A 27 18.01 0.47 -5.65
CA PRO A 27 19.11 -0.06 -4.84
C PRO A 27 19.30 -1.56 -5.01
N SER A 28 18.23 -2.29 -5.32
CA SER A 28 18.27 -3.73 -5.58
C SER A 28 17.20 -4.09 -6.63
N PRO A 29 17.44 -3.82 -7.92
CA PRO A 29 16.50 -4.17 -8.98
C PRO A 29 16.18 -5.66 -8.94
N THR A 30 14.90 -6.01 -9.11
CA THR A 30 14.47 -7.41 -9.07
C THR A 30 14.74 -8.08 -10.41
N ALA A 31 15.34 -9.26 -10.39
CA ALA A 31 15.53 -10.07 -11.59
C ALA A 31 14.20 -10.70 -12.03
N LEU A 32 13.45 -9.98 -12.86
CA LEU A 32 12.23 -10.44 -13.50
C LEU A 32 12.55 -11.02 -14.90
N ASP A 33 11.70 -11.91 -15.42
CA ASP A 33 11.83 -12.33 -16.81
C ASP A 33 11.61 -11.14 -17.77
N GLY A 34 12.17 -11.24 -18.97
CA GLY A 34 12.18 -10.12 -19.92
C GLY A 34 10.78 -9.64 -20.34
N THR A 35 9.78 -10.53 -20.38
CA THR A 35 8.42 -10.14 -20.77
C THR A 35 7.71 -9.44 -19.62
N THR A 36 7.79 -10.00 -18.41
CA THR A 36 7.23 -9.35 -17.21
C THR A 36 7.86 -7.99 -16.96
N LEU A 37 9.19 -7.88 -17.06
CA LEU A 37 9.90 -6.61 -16.91
C LEU A 37 9.46 -5.59 -17.97
N ALA A 38 9.36 -6.00 -19.24
CA ALA A 38 8.93 -5.11 -20.32
C ALA A 38 7.48 -4.62 -20.11
N THR A 39 6.57 -5.52 -19.72
CA THR A 39 5.16 -5.18 -19.45
C THR A 39 5.03 -4.16 -18.31
N ILE A 40 5.70 -4.41 -17.17
CA ILE A 40 5.66 -3.51 -16.03
C ILE A 40 6.31 -2.17 -16.37
N SER A 41 7.48 -2.19 -17.01
CA SER A 41 8.22 -0.96 -17.36
C SER A 41 7.42 -0.09 -18.33
N ALA A 42 6.79 -0.69 -19.34
CA ALA A 42 5.93 0.03 -20.27
C ALA A 42 4.73 0.67 -19.57
N ALA A 43 4.07 -0.05 -18.68
CA ALA A 43 2.93 0.48 -17.93
C ALA A 43 3.34 1.62 -16.97
N LEU A 44 4.49 1.51 -16.31
CA LEU A 44 5.04 2.57 -15.45
C LEU A 44 5.44 3.82 -16.23
N GLY A 45 6.02 3.67 -17.42
CA GLY A 45 6.40 4.79 -18.29
C GLY A 45 5.21 5.48 -18.95
N GLN A 46 4.10 4.77 -19.18
CA GLN A 46 2.88 5.31 -19.80
C GLN A 46 1.85 5.84 -18.79
N SER A 47 1.97 5.49 -17.51
CA SER A 47 1.00 5.92 -16.50
C SER A 47 1.05 7.43 -16.31
N GLY A 48 -0.10 8.07 -16.50
CA GLY A 48 -0.31 9.50 -16.26
C GLY A 48 -0.65 9.85 -14.82
N ASP A 49 -0.42 8.95 -13.85
CA ASP A 49 -0.65 9.21 -12.43
C ASP A 49 0.28 10.34 -11.95
N PRO A 50 -0.26 11.52 -11.56
CA PRO A 50 0.54 12.70 -11.24
C PRO A 50 1.15 12.64 -9.83
N ASN A 51 0.81 11.62 -9.02
CA ASN A 51 1.26 11.54 -7.64
C ASN A 51 2.80 11.47 -7.56
N PRO A 52 3.45 12.31 -6.73
CA PRO A 52 4.91 12.37 -6.67
C PRO A 52 5.55 11.21 -5.91
N TYR A 53 4.79 10.49 -5.08
CA TYR A 53 5.30 9.45 -4.17
C TYR A 53 4.94 8.04 -4.60
N ILE A 54 3.84 7.87 -5.31
CA ILE A 54 3.35 6.59 -5.82
C ILE A 54 2.93 6.70 -7.27
N ARG A 55 2.83 5.56 -7.94
CA ARG A 55 2.28 5.43 -9.27
C ARG A 55 1.41 4.18 -9.32
N ASP A 56 0.13 4.38 -9.59
CA ASP A 56 -0.78 3.29 -9.87
C ASP A 56 -0.71 2.94 -11.36
N ILE A 57 -0.66 1.64 -11.67
CA ILE A 57 -0.68 1.11 -13.04
C ILE A 57 -1.74 0.02 -13.15
N HIS A 58 -2.32 -0.12 -14.33
CA HIS A 58 -3.30 -1.17 -14.61
C HIS A 58 -2.71 -2.20 -15.57
N LEU A 59 -2.63 -3.46 -15.15
CA LEU A 59 -2.21 -4.57 -16.00
C LEU A 59 -3.39 -5.47 -16.33
N THR A 60 -3.40 -6.04 -17.54
CA THR A 60 -4.40 -7.02 -17.96
C THR A 60 -4.02 -8.46 -17.62
N GLY A 61 -2.80 -8.70 -17.16
CA GLY A 61 -2.30 -10.01 -16.70
C GLY A 61 -1.75 -10.92 -17.82
N GLU A 62 -2.22 -10.75 -19.06
CA GLU A 62 -1.86 -11.63 -20.20
C GLU A 62 -0.38 -11.58 -20.60
N ASN A 63 0.34 -10.52 -20.22
CA ASN A 63 1.74 -10.29 -20.60
C ASN A 63 2.72 -10.35 -19.41
N CYS A 64 2.33 -11.02 -18.33
CA CYS A 64 3.23 -11.36 -17.24
C CYS A 64 3.35 -12.88 -17.09
N PHE A 65 4.57 -13.38 -17.01
CA PHE A 65 4.81 -14.81 -16.75
C PHE A 65 4.80 -15.16 -15.26
N ASP A 66 5.14 -14.20 -14.39
CA ASP A 66 5.23 -14.42 -12.94
C ASP A 66 4.12 -13.66 -12.19
N SER A 67 2.99 -14.33 -11.99
CA SER A 67 1.93 -13.88 -11.08
C SER A 67 2.16 -14.28 -9.62
N GLY A 68 3.37 -14.76 -9.29
CA GLY A 68 3.76 -15.29 -7.99
C GLY A 68 4.65 -14.35 -7.16
N PHE A 69 5.46 -14.94 -6.28
CA PHE A 69 6.16 -14.22 -5.21
C PHE A 69 7.24 -13.24 -5.69
N ASN A 70 7.87 -13.45 -6.85
CA ASN A 70 9.00 -12.60 -7.25
C ASN A 70 8.56 -11.20 -7.70
N THR A 71 7.30 -11.04 -8.10
CA THR A 71 6.74 -9.73 -8.50
C THR A 71 6.18 -8.95 -7.30
N VAL A 72 5.97 -9.61 -6.15
CA VAL A 72 5.60 -8.95 -4.88
C VAL A 72 6.82 -8.23 -4.31
N GLY A 73 6.72 -6.91 -4.09
CA GLY A 73 7.87 -6.13 -3.60
C GLY A 73 8.94 -5.84 -4.66
N ALA A 74 8.70 -6.21 -5.92
CA ALA A 74 9.66 -6.05 -7.00
C ALA A 74 10.09 -4.59 -7.20
N GLN A 75 11.36 -4.39 -7.55
CA GLN A 75 11.94 -3.10 -7.89
C GLN A 75 12.27 -3.05 -9.38
N VAL A 76 11.73 -2.05 -10.07
CA VAL A 76 11.91 -1.82 -11.51
C VAL A 76 12.35 -0.38 -11.72
N GLU A 77 13.39 -0.18 -12.54
CA GLU A 77 13.88 1.14 -12.92
C GLU A 77 13.28 1.56 -14.26
N VAL A 78 12.71 2.75 -14.32
CA VAL A 78 12.14 3.36 -15.53
C VAL A 78 12.49 4.84 -15.54
N ASP A 79 13.05 5.34 -16.64
CA ASP A 79 13.37 6.75 -16.87
C ASP A 79 14.17 7.44 -15.75
N GLY A 80 15.11 6.70 -15.14
CA GLY A 80 15.96 7.20 -14.05
C GLY A 80 15.25 7.28 -12.69
N GLU A 81 14.12 6.60 -12.54
CA GLU A 81 13.36 6.47 -11.30
C GLU A 81 13.23 5.01 -10.90
N CYS A 82 13.25 4.78 -9.60
CA CYS A 82 12.99 3.48 -9.03
C CYS A 82 11.52 3.35 -8.61
N PHE A 83 10.89 2.30 -9.09
CA PHE A 83 9.55 1.90 -8.70
C PHE A 83 9.60 0.61 -7.91
N GLN A 84 9.09 0.62 -6.68
CA GLN A 84 8.93 -0.58 -5.87
C GLN A 84 7.45 -0.94 -5.78
N HIS A 85 7.09 -2.16 -6.15
CA HIS A 85 5.74 -2.67 -5.95
C HIS A 85 5.41 -2.75 -4.44
N VAL A 86 4.31 -2.14 -4.03
CA VAL A 86 3.90 -2.02 -2.63
C VAL A 86 2.44 -2.42 -2.45
N HIS A 87 2.02 -2.59 -1.20
CA HIS A 87 0.63 -2.90 -0.89
C HIS A 87 -0.32 -1.86 -1.52
N PRO A 88 -1.50 -2.23 -2.06
CA PRO A 88 -2.47 -1.30 -2.67
C PRO A 88 -3.05 -0.21 -1.75
N GLN A 89 -2.57 -0.14 -0.51
CA GLN A 89 -3.00 0.79 0.54
C GLN A 89 -1.85 1.66 1.05
N HIS A 90 -0.66 1.48 0.47
CA HIS A 90 0.47 2.33 0.73
C HIS A 90 0.10 3.77 0.36
N TYR A 91 0.33 4.71 1.27
CA TYR A 91 -0.05 6.12 1.14
C TYR A 91 -1.53 6.43 0.90
N SER A 92 -2.45 5.49 1.14
CA SER A 92 -3.88 5.83 1.18
C SER A 92 -4.19 6.71 2.40
N VAL A 93 -4.90 7.82 2.17
CA VAL A 93 -5.46 8.68 3.20
C VAL A 93 -6.87 8.18 3.51
N ARG A 94 -7.18 7.97 4.79
CA ARG A 94 -8.43 7.34 5.23
C ARG A 94 -9.08 8.13 6.35
N ASP A 95 -10.40 8.14 6.36
CA ASP A 95 -11.19 8.78 7.41
C ASP A 95 -11.44 7.80 8.57
N PHE A 96 -10.90 8.11 9.75
CA PHE A 96 -11.04 7.29 10.95
C PHE A 96 -12.22 7.69 11.85
N SER A 97 -13.02 8.70 11.47
CA SER A 97 -14.08 9.29 12.29
C SER A 97 -15.08 8.23 12.79
N ARG A 98 -15.46 7.30 11.92
CA ARG A 98 -16.35 6.20 12.31
C ARG A 98 -15.64 5.20 13.22
N TRP A 99 -14.42 4.81 12.89
CA TRP A 99 -13.70 3.75 13.62
C TRP A 99 -13.37 4.15 15.05
N VAL A 100 -13.09 5.42 15.32
CA VAL A 100 -12.90 5.95 16.69
C VAL A 100 -14.03 5.55 17.63
N LEU A 101 -15.27 5.48 17.13
CA LEU A 101 -16.47 5.18 17.92
C LEU A 101 -16.70 3.68 18.14
N VAL A 102 -16.29 2.82 17.20
CA VAL A 102 -16.63 1.38 17.20
C VAL A 102 -15.42 0.45 17.23
N HIS A 103 -14.26 0.98 17.56
CA HIS A 103 -13.06 0.16 17.70
C HIS A 103 -13.18 -0.79 18.90
N ASP A 104 -13.03 -2.09 18.67
CA ASP A 104 -13.21 -3.15 19.70
C ASP A 104 -12.37 -2.93 20.97
N GLY A 105 -11.21 -2.26 20.85
CA GLY A 105 -10.34 -1.93 21.97
C GLY A 105 -10.78 -0.73 22.81
N ASN A 106 -11.89 -0.06 22.49
CA ASN A 106 -12.38 1.11 23.21
C ASN A 106 -12.74 0.75 24.66
N ASP A 107 -13.54 -0.29 24.87
CA ASP A 107 -14.00 -0.69 26.21
C ASP A 107 -12.83 -1.11 27.11
N ALA A 108 -11.89 -1.90 26.55
CA ALA A 108 -10.70 -2.33 27.27
C ALA A 108 -9.75 -1.17 27.62
N ALA A 109 -9.67 -0.15 26.75
CA ALA A 109 -8.90 1.06 27.05
C ALA A 109 -9.56 1.87 28.16
N ALA A 110 -10.88 2.09 28.08
CA ALA A 110 -11.65 2.82 29.08
C ALA A 110 -11.59 2.15 30.46
N ALA A 111 -11.79 0.83 30.54
CA ALA A 111 -11.71 0.06 31.78
C ALA A 111 -10.32 0.14 32.45
N ALA A 112 -9.27 0.35 31.66
CA ALA A 112 -7.90 0.51 32.14
C ALA A 112 -7.47 1.99 32.28
N ASN A 113 -8.40 2.94 32.21
CA ASN A 113 -8.15 4.39 32.23
C ASN A 113 -7.09 4.84 31.19
N ARG A 114 -7.11 4.24 30.00
CA ARG A 114 -6.23 4.55 28.87
C ARG A 114 -6.99 5.40 27.82
N PRO A 115 -6.29 6.29 27.08
CA PRO A 115 -6.89 7.04 25.97
C PRO A 115 -7.50 6.14 24.89
N ASN A 116 -8.46 6.68 24.14
CA ASN A 116 -9.03 6.01 22.97
C ASN A 116 -7.90 5.53 22.02
N PRO A 117 -7.81 4.22 21.70
CA PRO A 117 -6.68 3.67 20.95
C PRO A 117 -6.45 4.29 19.56
N ILE A 118 -7.52 4.84 18.96
CA ILE A 118 -7.50 5.44 17.63
C ILE A 118 -7.33 6.96 17.71
N ALA A 119 -8.15 7.64 18.52
CA ALA A 119 -8.15 9.10 18.56
C ALA A 119 -6.89 9.71 19.21
N LYS A 120 -6.17 8.93 20.04
CA LYS A 120 -4.98 9.43 20.76
C LYS A 120 -3.89 10.02 19.84
N TRP A 121 -3.75 9.52 18.62
CA TRP A 121 -2.74 9.99 17.68
C TRP A 121 -3.10 11.38 17.14
N ALA A 122 -4.35 11.56 16.71
CA ALA A 122 -4.87 12.86 16.26
C ALA A 122 -4.85 13.90 17.40
N ALA A 123 -5.18 13.48 18.64
CA ALA A 123 -5.09 14.34 19.82
C ALA A 123 -3.65 14.82 20.13
N GLN A 124 -2.64 14.11 19.62
CA GLN A 124 -1.22 14.49 19.72
C GLN A 124 -0.74 15.27 18.48
N GLY A 125 -1.63 15.64 17.57
CA GLY A 125 -1.30 16.35 16.33
C GLY A 125 -0.72 15.45 15.23
N LEU A 126 -0.81 14.13 15.37
CA LEU A 126 -0.29 13.18 14.39
C LEU A 126 -1.34 12.86 13.32
N THR A 127 -0.89 12.71 12.09
CA THR A 127 -1.71 12.35 10.92
C THR A 127 -1.57 10.88 10.53
N TYR A 128 -0.87 10.09 11.34
CA TYR A 128 -0.68 8.66 11.16
C TYR A 128 -1.02 7.91 12.44
N LEU A 129 -1.53 6.69 12.28
CA LEU A 129 -1.69 5.73 13.36
C LEU A 129 -0.54 4.73 13.27
N HIS A 130 0.10 4.46 14.41
CA HIS A 130 1.00 3.31 14.52
C HIS A 130 0.17 2.04 14.68
N PHE A 131 0.06 1.25 13.60
CA PHE A 131 -0.60 -0.06 13.66
C PHE A 131 0.27 -1.02 14.47
N PRO A 132 -0.28 -1.72 15.50
CA PRO A 132 0.54 -2.61 16.32
C PRO A 132 1.17 -3.75 15.51
N ASP A 133 2.42 -4.05 15.81
CA ASP A 133 3.23 -5.12 15.19
C ASP A 133 2.64 -6.53 15.37
N HIS A 134 1.96 -6.76 16.50
CA HIS A 134 1.28 -8.01 16.83
C HIS A 134 -0.13 -8.11 16.23
N HIS A 135 -0.58 -7.14 15.43
CA HIS A 135 -1.83 -7.24 14.69
C HIS A 135 -1.55 -7.69 13.25
N PRO A 136 -2.22 -8.75 12.75
CA PRO A 136 -2.12 -9.11 11.35
C PRO A 136 -2.82 -8.05 10.49
N VAL A 137 -2.33 -7.83 9.26
CA VAL A 137 -2.95 -6.89 8.30
C VAL A 137 -4.41 -7.24 7.99
N SER A 138 -4.82 -8.50 8.16
CA SER A 138 -6.21 -8.93 8.03
C SER A 138 -7.18 -8.21 8.99
N ARG A 139 -6.71 -7.78 10.17
CA ARG A 139 -7.51 -6.94 11.08
C ARG A 139 -7.78 -5.57 10.46
N PHE A 140 -6.79 -4.97 9.79
CA PHE A 140 -7.03 -3.74 9.05
C PHE A 140 -8.04 -3.98 7.92
N ALA A 141 -7.87 -5.03 7.12
CA ALA A 141 -8.74 -5.36 6.00
C ALA A 141 -10.21 -5.54 6.41
N SER A 142 -10.48 -6.34 7.45
CA SER A 142 -11.84 -6.58 7.96
C SER A 142 -12.52 -5.33 8.53
N ARG A 143 -11.73 -4.32 8.94
CA ARG A 143 -12.22 -3.05 9.48
C ARG A 143 -12.26 -1.93 8.45
N LYS A 144 -11.84 -2.16 7.18
CA LYS A 144 -11.86 -1.15 6.11
C LYS A 144 -13.22 -0.48 5.92
N ARG A 145 -14.32 -1.20 6.20
CA ARG A 145 -15.70 -0.67 6.18
C ARG A 145 -15.95 0.51 7.12
N TYR A 146 -15.12 0.70 8.15
CA TYR A 146 -15.21 1.82 9.08
C TYR A 146 -14.15 2.90 8.84
N ILE A 147 -13.27 2.71 7.86
CA ILE A 147 -12.19 3.63 7.51
C ILE A 147 -12.15 3.88 6.02
N PRO A 148 -13.18 4.52 5.43
CA PRO A 148 -13.21 4.77 4.00
C PRO A 148 -11.95 5.53 3.53
N GLU A 149 -11.52 5.21 2.32
CA GLU A 149 -10.43 5.95 1.67
C GLU A 149 -10.97 7.28 1.17
N VAL A 150 -10.26 8.36 1.45
CA VAL A 150 -10.63 9.72 1.06
C VAL A 150 -9.67 10.32 0.03
N GLY A 151 -8.55 9.67 -0.22
CA GLY A 151 -7.57 10.08 -1.23
C GLY A 151 -6.24 9.35 -1.05
N ARG A 152 -5.22 9.81 -1.78
CA ARG A 152 -3.84 9.32 -1.65
C ARG A 152 -2.94 10.47 -1.22
N TYR A 153 -1.93 10.19 -0.41
CA TYR A 153 -0.99 11.21 0.03
C TYR A 153 -0.21 11.73 -1.18
N GLY A 154 -0.23 13.04 -1.40
CA GLY A 154 0.39 13.69 -2.56
C GLY A 154 -0.57 13.99 -3.72
N ASP A 155 -1.85 13.60 -3.62
CA ASP A 155 -2.93 14.10 -4.49
C ASP A 155 -3.45 15.48 -4.04
#